data_AF-A0A453CUK9-F1
#
_entry.id   AF-A0A453CUK9-F1
#
_cell.length_a   1.000
_cell.length_b   1.000
_cell.length_c   1.000
_cell.angle_alpha   90.00
_cell.angle_beta   90.00
_cell.angle_gamma   90.00
#
_symmetry.space_group_name_H-M   'P 1'
#
loop_
_entity.id
_entity.type
_entity.pdbx_description
1 polymer ?
#
loop_
_entity_poly.entity_id
_entity_poly.type
_entity_poly.pdbx_seq_one_letter_code
_entity_poly.pdbx_strand_id
1 'polypeptide(L)'
;ATVETVCQSTPLNIHFRRALVGNRWEAWLHLVRRLMDVQLTQRPDQLCWKLTRNGEFIVKSMYLDVINSSSIPNSKHVWHVKVPLRVKVFM
;
A
#
# COMPACT_ATOMS: atom_id res chain seq x y z
N ALA A 1 15.39 -7.27 6.39
CA ALA A 1 15.50 -5.80 6.27
C ALA A 1 14.11 -5.20 6.46
N THR A 2 13.98 -4.19 7.31
CA THR A 2 12.73 -3.41 7.45
C THR A 2 12.79 -2.21 6.49
N VAL A 3 11.64 -1.63 6.14
CA VAL A 3 11.59 -0.42 5.29
C VAL A 3 12.44 0.71 5.87
N GLU A 4 12.38 0.88 7.19
CA GLU A 4 13.19 1.84 7.93
C GLU A 4 14.70 1.64 7.69
N THR A 5 15.23 0.43 7.89
CA THR A 5 16.68 0.17 7.71
C THR A 5 17.18 0.43 6.29
N VAL A 6 16.31 0.28 5.29
CA VAL A 6 16.67 0.56 3.89
C VAL A 6 16.72 2.07 3.63
N CYS A 7 15.72 2.81 4.12
CA CYS A 7 15.60 4.26 3.95
C CYS A 7 16.60 5.07 4.77
N GLN A 8 17.15 4.53 5.87
CA GLN A 8 18.15 5.22 6.71
C GLN A 8 19.55 5.29 6.08
N SER A 9 19.84 4.45 5.08
CA SER A 9 21.15 4.42 4.40
C SER A 9 21.19 5.33 3.18
N THR A 10 22.25 6.14 3.04
CA THR A 10 22.55 6.92 1.82
C THR A 10 23.95 6.54 1.31
N PRO A 11 24.06 5.83 0.16
CA PRO A 11 22.98 5.37 -0.73
C PRO A 11 22.13 4.22 -0.13
N LEU A 12 20.90 4.06 -0.64
CA LEU A 12 19.97 3.01 -0.21
C LEU A 12 20.63 1.62 -0.27
N ASN A 13 20.46 0.82 0.78
CA ASN A 13 21.00 -0.54 0.85
C ASN A 13 20.18 -1.53 -0.01
N ILE A 14 20.25 -1.35 -1.34
CA ILE A 14 19.54 -2.15 -2.34
C ILE A 14 20.55 -2.58 -3.40
N HIS A 15 20.64 -3.90 -3.61
CA HIS A 15 21.52 -4.49 -4.59
C HIS A 15 20.71 -5.28 -5.62
N PHE A 16 20.97 -5.04 -6.89
CA PHE A 16 20.34 -5.77 -7.98
C PHE A 16 21.25 -6.88 -8.46
N ARG A 17 20.70 -8.09 -8.63
CA ARG A 17 21.44 -9.21 -9.26
C ARG A 17 21.75 -8.97 -10.73
N ARG A 18 20.99 -8.10 -11.40
CA ARG A 18 21.15 -7.75 -12.82
C ARG A 18 21.31 -6.25 -12.95
N ALA A 19 22.12 -5.81 -13.92
CA ALA A 19 22.23 -4.40 -14.23
C ALA A 19 20.87 -3.82 -14.68
N LEU A 20 20.52 -2.66 -14.15
CA LEU A 20 19.40 -1.88 -14.63
C LEU A 20 19.89 -1.02 -15.80
N VAL A 21 19.26 -1.15 -16.97
CA VAL A 21 19.65 -0.45 -18.20
C VAL A 21 18.40 0.14 -18.85
N GLY A 22 18.55 1.29 -19.53
CA GLY A 22 17.47 2.00 -20.21
C GLY A 22 16.33 2.38 -19.27
N ASN A 23 15.09 2.11 -19.69
CA ASN A 23 13.88 2.49 -18.96
C ASN A 23 13.85 1.98 -17.50
N ARG A 24 14.52 0.85 -17.21
CA ARG A 24 14.57 0.30 -15.84
C ARG A 24 15.46 1.12 -14.92
N TRP A 25 16.54 1.68 -15.45
CA TRP A 25 17.43 2.58 -14.72
C TRP A 25 16.74 3.92 -14.45
N GLU A 26 16.04 4.46 -15.44
CA GLU A 26 15.27 5.70 -15.29
C GLU A 26 14.14 5.54 -14.26
N ALA A 27 13.37 4.44 -14.32
CA ALA A 27 12.36 4.12 -13.31
C ALA A 27 12.96 3.98 -11.90
N TRP A 28 14.17 3.43 -11.80
CA TRP A 28 14.90 3.35 -10.53
C TRP A 28 15.28 4.73 -10.00
N LEU A 29 15.84 5.62 -10.83
CA LEU A 29 16.14 7.00 -10.42
C LEU A 29 14.89 7.75 -9.96
N HIS A 30 13.78 7.62 -10.69
CA HIS A 30 12.50 8.19 -10.28
C HIS A 30 12.01 7.63 -8.93
N LEU A 31 12.21 6.33 -8.68
CA LEU A 31 11.88 5.71 -7.41
C LEU A 31 12.76 6.27 -6.28
N VAL A 32 14.08 6.29 -6.45
CA VAL A 32 15.03 6.79 -5.46
C VAL A 32 14.71 8.24 -5.10
N ARG A 33 14.44 9.09 -6.10
CA ARG A 33 14.07 10.49 -5.87
C ARG A 33 12.81 10.61 -5.00
N ARG A 34 11.75 9.86 -5.31
CA ARG A 34 10.52 9.88 -4.50
C ARG A 34 10.76 9.35 -3.09
N LEU A 35 11.64 8.36 -2.92
CA LEU A 35 11.97 7.81 -1.60
C LEU A 35 12.75 8.80 -0.73
N MET A 36 13.59 9.66 -1.32
CA MET A 36 14.30 10.71 -0.57
C MET A 36 13.36 11.76 0.03
N ASP A 37 12.21 11.99 -0.60
CA ASP A 37 11.18 12.90 -0.08
C ASP A 37 10.31 12.25 1.03
N VAL A 38 10.46 10.95 1.29
CA VAL A 38 9.67 10.24 2.31
C VAL A 38 10.39 10.30 3.66
N GLN A 39 9.80 11.02 4.61
CA GLN A 39 10.24 11.01 6.00
C GLN A 39 9.47 9.94 6.79
N LEU A 40 10.17 8.90 7.22
CA LEU A 40 9.61 7.88 8.10
C LEU A 40 9.55 8.43 9.54
N THR A 41 8.40 8.26 10.18
CA THR A 41 8.22 8.60 11.59
C THR A 41 8.30 7.34 12.45
N GLN A 42 8.81 7.45 13.68
CA GLN A 42 8.81 6.36 14.67
C GLN A 42 7.42 5.97 15.21
N ARG A 43 6.35 6.45 14.56
CA ARG A 43 4.97 6.14 14.95
C ARG A 43 4.57 4.77 14.38
N PRO A 44 3.74 4.00 15.09
CA PRO A 44 3.21 2.76 14.53
C PRO A 44 2.44 3.04 13.25
N ASP A 45 2.55 2.12 12.29
CA ASP A 45 1.81 2.20 11.04
C ASP A 45 0.30 2.27 11.32
N GLN A 46 -0.39 3.19 10.63
CA GLN A 46 -1.83 3.34 10.73
C GLN A 46 -2.48 2.89 9.42
N LEU A 47 -3.48 2.01 9.55
CA LEU A 47 -4.29 1.56 8.44
C LEU A 47 -5.34 2.63 8.14
N CYS A 48 -5.16 3.36 7.04
CA CYS A 48 -6.05 4.45 6.64
C CYS A 48 -6.92 4.04 5.44
N TRP A 49 -8.23 4.18 5.60
CA TRP A 49 -9.20 3.93 4.56
C TRP A 49 -9.29 5.09 3.55
N LYS A 50 -8.71 4.90 2.36
CA LYS A 50 -8.55 5.95 1.34
C LYS A 50 -9.86 6.49 0.75
N LEU A 51 -10.97 5.77 0.89
CA LEU A 51 -12.27 6.23 0.36
C LEU A 51 -12.96 7.26 1.24
N THR A 52 -12.39 7.54 2.42
CA THR A 52 -12.96 8.49 3.37
C THR A 52 -11.90 9.49 3.81
N ARG A 53 -12.31 10.73 4.06
CA ARG A 53 -11.39 11.82 4.41
C ARG A 53 -10.79 11.65 5.81
N ASN A 54 -11.53 11.05 6.74
CA ASN A 54 -11.09 10.71 8.09
C ASN A 54 -10.22 9.43 8.14
N GLY A 55 -10.09 8.70 7.02
CA GLY A 55 -9.29 7.48 6.99
C GLY A 55 -9.94 6.30 7.73
N GLU A 56 -11.21 6.40 8.12
CA GLU A 56 -11.92 5.34 8.83
C GLU A 56 -12.65 4.43 7.85
N PHE A 57 -12.63 3.13 8.13
CA PHE A 57 -13.38 2.18 7.33
C PHE A 57 -14.88 2.40 7.51
N ILE A 58 -15.59 2.63 6.40
CA ILE A 58 -17.05 2.72 6.36
C ILE A 58 -17.57 1.72 5.34
N VAL A 59 -18.40 0.79 5.81
CA VAL A 59 -19.04 -0.24 4.97
C VAL A 59 -19.72 0.35 3.74
N LYS A 60 -20.46 1.47 3.89
CA LYS A 60 -21.11 2.17 2.78
C LYS A 60 -20.12 2.64 1.70
N SER A 61 -18.99 3.23 2.10
CA SER A 61 -17.98 3.72 1.15
C SER A 61 -17.31 2.57 0.39
N MET A 62 -17.07 1.45 1.07
CA MET A 62 -16.56 0.22 0.45
C MET A 62 -17.52 -0.30 -0.63
N TYR A 63 -18.80 -0.47 -0.29
CA TYR A 63 -19.77 -0.99 -1.26
C TYR A 63 -19.96 -0.04 -2.45
N LEU A 64 -19.99 1.28 -2.22
CA LEU A 64 -20.08 2.26 -3.30
C LEU A 64 -18.88 2.18 -4.26
N ASP A 65 -17.67 2.06 -3.73
CA ASP A 65 -16.46 1.93 -4.56
C ASP A 65 -16.46 0.63 -5.36
N VAL A 66 -16.88 -0.50 -4.76
CA VAL A 66 -17.00 -1.79 -5.47
C VAL A 66 -18.03 -1.73 -6.60
N ILE A 67 -19.19 -1.10 -6.37
CA ILE A 67 -20.25 -0.97 -7.39
C ILE A 67 -19.81 -0.04 -8.53
N ASN A 68 -19.11 1.04 -8.20
CA ASN A 68 -18.65 2.03 -9.17
C ASN A 68 -17.36 1.61 -9.89
N SER A 69 -16.58 0.69 -9.31
CA SER A 69 -15.49 0.04 -10.00
C SER A 69 -16.09 -0.90 -11.05
N SER A 70 -15.96 -0.55 -12.33
CA SER A 70 -16.47 -1.30 -13.48
C SER A 70 -15.95 -2.75 -13.57
N SER A 71 -15.01 -3.13 -12.70
CA SER A 71 -14.58 -4.49 -12.46
C SER A 71 -15.04 -4.95 -11.07
N ILE A 72 -16.02 -5.85 -11.01
CA ILE A 72 -16.23 -6.64 -9.79
C ILE A 72 -14.91 -7.34 -9.50
N PRO A 73 -14.36 -7.26 -8.27
CA PRO A 73 -13.16 -7.99 -7.93
C PRO A 73 -13.37 -9.48 -8.22
N ASN A 74 -12.67 -10.02 -9.22
CA ASN A 74 -12.68 -11.46 -9.56
C ASN A 74 -12.09 -12.34 -8.44
N SER A 75 -11.67 -11.73 -7.34
CA SER A 75 -11.21 -12.41 -6.14
C SER A 75 -12.39 -13.12 -5.47
N LYS A 76 -12.51 -14.43 -5.76
CA LYS A 76 -13.38 -15.35 -5.01
C LYS A 76 -13.18 -15.26 -3.50
N HIS A 77 -11.98 -14.84 -3.06
CA HIS A 77 -11.65 -14.70 -1.65
C HIS A 77 -12.42 -13.58 -0.96
N VAL A 78 -12.77 -12.48 -1.66
CA VAL A 78 -13.61 -11.41 -1.08
C VAL A 78 -14.99 -11.96 -0.71
N TRP A 79 -15.57 -12.80 -1.59
CA TRP A 79 -16.89 -13.40 -1.39
C TRP A 79 -16.89 -14.63 -0.50
N HIS A 80 -15.74 -15.30 -0.35
CA HIS A 80 -15.58 -16.50 0.49
C HIS A 80 -15.05 -16.18 1.89
N VAL A 81 -14.84 -14.90 2.24
CA VAL A 81 -14.60 -14.52 3.63
C VAL A 81 -15.88 -14.84 4.41
N LYS A 82 -15.84 -15.91 5.22
CA LYS A 82 -16.85 -16.17 6.25
C LYS A 82 -16.69 -15.12 7.33
N VAL A 83 -17.21 -13.92 7.11
CA VAL A 83 -17.30 -12.90 8.16
C VAL A 83 -18.33 -13.42 9.16
N PRO A 84 -17.96 -13.70 10.43
CA PRO A 84 -18.94 -14.02 11.44
C PRO A 84 -19.92 -12.84 11.55
N LEU A 85 -21.23 -13.13 11.50
CA LEU A 85 -22.31 -12.13 11.60
C LEU A 85 -22.28 -11.29 12.90
N ARG A 86 -21.32 -11.57 13.80
CA ARG A 86 -21.11 -10.91 15.10
C ARG A 86 -19.73 -10.28 15.25
N VAL A 87 -19.00 -10.01 14.17
CA VAL A 87 -17.76 -9.22 14.27
C VAL A 87 -18.13 -7.75 14.40
N LYS A 88 -17.92 -7.18 15.60
CA LYS A 88 -18.12 -5.76 15.89
C LYS A 88 -17.05 -4.85 15.28
N VAL A 89 -15.97 -5.40 14.74
CA VAL A 89 -14.82 -4.62 14.30
C VAL A 89 -14.30 -5.14 12.97
N PHE A 90 -14.61 -4.41 11.90
CA PHE A 90 -13.77 -4.43 10.70
C PHE A 90 -12.71 -3.34 10.92
N MET A 91 -11.58 -3.72 11.53
CA MET A 91 -10.33 -2.95 11.55
C MET A 91 -9.18 -3.91 11.33
#